data_AF-A0AA88KHE4-F1
#
_entry.id   AF-A0AA88KHE4-F1
#
_cell.length_a   1.000
_cell.length_b   1.000
_cell.length_c   1.000
_cell.angle_alpha   90.00
_cell.angle_beta   90.00
_cell.angle_gamma   90.00
#
_symmetry.space_group_name_H-M   'P 1'
#
loop_
_entity.id
_entity.type
_entity.pdbx_description
1 polymer ?
#
loop_
_entity_poly.entity_id
_entity_poly.type
_entity_poly.pdbx_seq_one_letter_code
_entity_poly.pdbx_strand_id
1 'polypeptide(L)'
;MKKYETNIDIYPFIDVLKSSSVIEGSVHRTFMSCMLNLTTKKDEMSQLFIHWLEKYLREKIHLDRSNASELKKKCLNLCTNYRFKTQIENGFEPNFPLIANHIGDSITKTCEKLVRKNLSLKMHLKQTAVRLMGVIDESIENALQPNQVFIHCDTLTLENLYKIKQAIIYRDPLVYEGDIQKLEIVLIPPNEYLASLRNVIVFPKVAKDQLAPHQKMGGGDLDGDWYCIIFDQELCSLMDKEPNFINYDANKQARKSQTFTLSYEEIRTETIRRIAHKF
;
A
#
# COMPACT_ATOMS: atom_id res chain seq x y z
N MET A 1 -27.07 -0.06 12.12
CA MET A 1 -26.89 -1.32 12.88
C MET A 1 -27.22 -1.10 14.33
N LYS A 2 -28.03 -1.96 14.96
CA LYS A 2 -28.30 -1.92 16.40
C LYS A 2 -27.37 -2.91 17.09
N LYS A 3 -26.54 -2.47 18.04
CA LYS A 3 -25.70 -3.37 18.87
C LYS A 3 -26.46 -3.84 20.13
N TYR A 4 -27.41 -3.04 20.61
CA TYR A 4 -28.29 -3.34 21.74
C TYR A 4 -29.70 -2.79 21.44
N GLU A 5 -30.72 -3.30 22.16
CA GLU A 5 -32.05 -2.69 22.13
C GLU A 5 -32.01 -1.35 22.85
N THR A 6 -32.27 -0.26 22.13
CA THR A 6 -32.31 1.09 22.68
C THR A 6 -33.66 1.73 22.38
N ASN A 7 -34.14 2.55 23.31
CA ASN A 7 -35.26 3.44 23.05
C ASN A 7 -34.74 4.64 22.24
N ILE A 8 -35.16 4.75 20.98
CA ILE A 8 -34.68 5.76 20.01
C ILE A 8 -35.00 7.17 20.50
N ASP A 9 -36.02 7.33 21.34
CA ASP A 9 -36.44 8.61 21.90
C ASP A 9 -35.39 9.25 22.82
N ILE A 10 -34.42 8.47 23.32
CA ILE A 10 -33.39 8.95 24.27
C ILE A 10 -32.25 9.70 23.54
N TYR A 11 -31.90 9.29 22.33
CA TYR A 11 -30.80 9.91 21.57
C TYR A 11 -31.05 9.78 20.06
N PRO A 12 -31.72 10.77 19.45
CA PRO A 12 -32.08 10.74 18.02
C PRO A 12 -30.98 11.29 17.10
N PHE A 13 -29.79 11.59 17.64
CA PHE A 13 -28.71 12.22 16.88
C PHE A 13 -27.86 11.19 16.14
N ILE A 14 -27.25 11.64 15.04
CA ILE A 14 -26.24 10.89 14.29
C ILE A 14 -24.87 11.42 14.66
N ASP A 15 -24.05 10.58 15.26
CA ASP A 15 -22.65 10.89 15.52
C ASP A 15 -21.79 10.41 14.35
N VAL A 16 -21.10 11.35 13.70
CA VAL A 16 -20.21 11.05 12.57
C VAL A 16 -18.79 10.85 13.11
N LEU A 17 -18.32 9.61 13.14
CA LEU A 17 -16.95 9.29 13.58
C LEU A 17 -15.90 9.61 12.52
N LYS A 18 -16.20 9.30 11.26
CA LYS A 18 -15.30 9.50 10.12
C LYS A 18 -16.10 9.59 8.82
N SER A 19 -15.62 10.39 7.88
CA SER A 19 -16.14 10.48 6.51
C SER A 19 -15.22 9.79 5.50
N SER A 20 -15.77 9.48 4.33
CA SER A 20 -14.97 8.95 3.22
C SER A 20 -13.91 9.96 2.80
N SER A 21 -12.70 9.47 2.58
CA SER A 21 -11.55 10.27 2.16
C SER A 21 -10.52 9.35 1.52
N VAL A 22 -9.71 9.88 0.62
CA VAL A 22 -8.57 9.14 0.07
C VAL A 22 -7.40 9.23 1.04
N ILE A 23 -6.88 8.08 1.44
CA ILE A 23 -5.63 7.99 2.19
C ILE A 23 -4.58 7.34 1.29
N GLU A 24 -3.32 7.75 1.40
CA GLU A 24 -2.23 7.13 0.66
C GLU A 24 -2.08 5.64 1.02
N GLY A 25 -2.02 4.79 -0.01
CA GLY A 25 -1.79 3.36 0.14
C GLY A 25 -0.35 3.06 0.55
N SER A 26 -0.18 1.96 1.26
CA SER A 26 1.13 1.51 1.69
C SER A 26 1.23 0.01 1.67
N VAL A 27 2.38 -0.51 1.25
CA VAL A 27 2.71 -1.93 1.28
C VAL A 27 3.60 -2.23 2.48
N HIS A 28 3.37 -3.40 3.07
CA HIS A 28 4.08 -3.91 4.23
C HIS A 28 4.87 -5.18 3.91
N ARG A 29 5.84 -5.53 4.75
CA ARG A 29 6.60 -6.79 4.60
C ARG A 29 5.69 -8.01 4.52
N THR A 30 4.64 -8.08 5.34
CA THR A 30 3.69 -9.21 5.32
C THR A 30 3.01 -9.34 3.97
N PHE A 31 2.60 -8.22 3.36
CA PHE A 31 2.05 -8.20 2.01
C PHE A 31 3.04 -8.75 0.99
N MET A 32 4.30 -8.30 1.03
CA MET A 32 5.33 -8.80 0.11
C MET A 32 5.52 -10.32 0.25
N SER A 33 5.57 -10.83 1.49
CA SER A 33 5.68 -12.28 1.74
C SER A 33 4.47 -13.05 1.21
N CYS A 34 3.25 -12.57 1.44
CA CYS A 34 2.04 -13.21 0.92
C CYS A 34 2.01 -13.22 -0.61
N MET A 35 2.36 -12.09 -1.25
CA MET A 35 2.44 -12.00 -2.71
C MET A 35 3.45 -12.95 -3.34
N LEU A 36 4.58 -13.21 -2.67
CA LEU A 36 5.55 -14.21 -3.13
C LEU A 36 5.03 -15.65 -3.09
N ASN A 37 4.08 -15.94 -2.18
CA ASN A 37 3.42 -17.24 -2.15
C ASN A 37 2.32 -17.34 -3.23
N LEU A 38 1.74 -16.22 -3.63
CA LEU A 38 0.72 -16.08 -4.66
C LEU A 38 1.26 -15.97 -6.10
N THR A 39 2.57 -16.16 -6.31
CA THR A 39 3.18 -16.12 -7.64
C THR A 39 3.98 -17.39 -7.96
N THR A 40 4.02 -17.81 -9.23
CA THR A 40 5.04 -18.75 -9.74
C THR A 40 6.35 -18.04 -10.08
N LYS A 41 6.30 -16.74 -10.39
CA LYS A 41 7.43 -15.90 -10.84
C LYS A 41 8.05 -15.10 -9.68
N LYS A 42 8.60 -15.82 -8.70
CA LYS A 42 9.12 -15.21 -7.46
C LYS A 42 10.24 -14.18 -7.69
N ASP A 43 11.10 -14.42 -8.68
CA ASP A 43 12.23 -13.54 -8.96
C ASP A 43 11.76 -12.21 -9.56
N GLU A 44 10.84 -12.25 -10.54
CA GLU A 44 10.21 -11.06 -11.13
C GLU A 44 9.48 -10.24 -10.04
N MET A 45 8.70 -10.90 -9.18
CA MET A 45 8.00 -10.25 -8.06
C MET A 45 8.98 -9.62 -7.05
N SER A 46 10.08 -10.29 -6.74
CA SER A 46 11.11 -9.76 -5.83
C SER A 46 11.80 -8.54 -6.42
N GLN A 47 12.10 -8.57 -7.72
CA GLN A 47 12.67 -7.42 -8.45
C GLN A 47 11.72 -6.22 -8.43
N LEU A 48 10.42 -6.44 -8.62
CA LEU A 48 9.40 -5.38 -8.52
C LEU A 48 9.41 -4.73 -7.12
N PHE A 49 9.44 -5.52 -6.04
CA PHE A 49 9.50 -4.98 -4.68
C PHE A 49 10.80 -4.22 -4.39
N ILE A 50 11.94 -4.71 -4.90
CA ILE A 50 13.22 -3.99 -4.79
C ILE A 50 13.13 -2.66 -5.54
N HIS A 51 12.57 -2.65 -6.76
CA HIS A 51 12.38 -1.44 -7.55
C HIS A 51 11.51 -0.41 -6.80
N TRP A 52 10.40 -0.84 -6.22
CA TRP A 52 9.56 0.04 -5.40
C TRP A 52 10.31 0.58 -4.18
N LEU A 53 11.09 -0.26 -3.48
CA LEU A 53 11.89 0.19 -2.35
C LEU A 53 12.95 1.20 -2.77
N GLU A 54 13.63 0.98 -3.90
CA GLU A 54 14.57 1.96 -4.45
C GLU A 54 13.88 3.29 -4.72
N LYS A 55 12.73 3.27 -5.41
CA LYS A 55 11.94 4.48 -5.70
C LYS A 55 11.53 5.20 -4.42
N TYR A 56 11.00 4.47 -3.44
CA TYR A 56 10.58 5.01 -2.14
C TYR A 56 11.74 5.66 -1.38
N LEU A 57 12.90 4.99 -1.31
CA LEU A 57 14.08 5.53 -0.64
C LEU A 57 14.62 6.77 -1.37
N ARG A 58 14.68 6.73 -2.71
CA ARG A 58 15.08 7.89 -3.52
C ARG A 58 14.17 9.09 -3.30
N GLU A 59 12.86 8.87 -3.23
CA GLU A 59 11.92 9.94 -2.88
C GLU A 59 12.13 10.41 -1.44
N LYS A 60 12.29 9.53 -0.44
CA LYS A 60 12.52 10.02 0.93
C LYS A 60 13.82 10.80 1.12
N ILE A 61 14.84 10.49 0.32
CA ILE A 61 16.11 11.20 0.33
C ILE A 61 16.06 12.48 -0.52
N HIS A 62 15.29 12.48 -1.62
CA HIS A 62 15.11 13.56 -2.60
C HIS A 62 16.40 14.37 -2.87
N LEU A 63 17.44 13.77 -3.46
CA LEU A 63 18.65 14.53 -3.84
C LEU A 63 18.55 14.94 -5.31
N ASP A 64 17.99 16.12 -5.55
CA ASP A 64 17.97 16.73 -6.88
C ASP A 64 19.33 17.39 -7.17
N ARG A 65 20.02 16.89 -8.20
CA ARG A 65 21.33 17.41 -8.63
C ARG A 65 21.22 18.64 -9.53
N SER A 66 20.05 18.90 -10.09
CA SER A 66 19.84 20.04 -10.98
C SER A 66 19.77 21.37 -10.22
N ASN A 67 19.38 21.33 -8.94
CA ASN A 67 19.31 22.49 -8.06
C ASN A 67 20.41 22.45 -6.98
N ALA A 68 21.53 23.11 -7.26
CA ALA A 68 22.68 23.18 -6.35
C ALA A 68 22.34 23.72 -4.95
N SER A 69 21.39 24.66 -4.84
CA SER A 69 20.97 25.25 -3.57
C SER A 69 20.17 24.26 -2.73
N GLU A 70 19.26 23.52 -3.36
CA GLU A 70 18.47 22.49 -2.69
C GLU A 70 19.33 21.29 -2.27
N LEU A 71 20.27 20.88 -3.14
CA LEU A 71 21.25 19.85 -2.83
C LEU A 71 22.08 20.24 -1.59
N LYS A 72 22.60 21.48 -1.55
CA LYS A 72 23.37 22.00 -0.42
C LYS A 72 22.56 21.97 0.88
N LYS A 73 21.30 22.42 0.86
CA LYS A 73 20.39 22.39 2.02
C LYS A 73 20.10 20.97 2.51
N LYS A 74 19.98 20.00 1.61
CA LYS A 74 19.75 18.60 1.98
C LYS A 74 21.02 17.90 2.48
N CYS A 75 22.16 18.15 1.85
CA CYS A 75 23.47 17.71 2.36
C CYS A 75 23.70 18.23 3.78
N LEU A 76 23.34 19.49 4.07
CA LEU A 76 23.38 20.06 5.42
C LEU A 76 22.49 19.31 6.43
N ASN A 77 21.29 18.88 6.02
CA ASN A 77 20.39 18.11 6.88
C ASN A 77 20.85 16.66 7.10
N LEU A 78 21.50 16.05 6.09
CA LEU A 78 22.07 14.71 6.17
C LEU A 78 23.41 14.71 6.92
N CYS A 79 24.12 15.83 6.94
CA CYS A 79 25.40 15.95 7.62
C CYS A 79 25.22 16.11 9.14
N THR A 80 25.35 15.00 9.87
CA THR A 80 25.29 15.00 11.33
C THR A 80 26.57 15.49 12.00
N ASN A 81 27.68 15.61 11.25
CA ASN A 81 28.96 16.08 11.77
C ASN A 81 29.04 17.60 11.67
N TYR A 82 29.13 18.27 12.82
CA TYR A 82 29.18 19.73 12.90
C TYR A 82 30.29 20.34 12.04
N ARG A 83 31.49 19.75 12.01
CA ARG A 83 32.63 20.27 11.23
C ARG A 83 32.34 20.30 9.74
N PHE A 84 31.81 19.21 9.19
CA PHE A 84 31.46 19.12 7.77
C PHE A 84 30.26 20.02 7.44
N LYS A 85 29.29 20.13 8.36
CA LYS A 85 28.18 21.07 8.22
C LYS A 85 28.67 22.51 8.09
N THR A 86 29.54 22.97 8.99
CA THR A 86 30.16 24.29 8.94
C THR A 86 30.99 24.49 7.66
N GLN A 87 31.70 23.47 7.19
CA GLN A 87 32.45 23.58 5.92
C GLN A 87 31.51 23.78 4.73
N ILE A 88 30.41 23.04 4.65
CA ILE A 88 29.41 23.23 3.59
C ILE A 88 28.80 24.64 3.68
N GLU A 89 28.44 25.10 4.88
CA GLU A 89 27.92 26.46 5.10
C GLU A 89 28.89 27.53 4.58
N ASN A 90 30.20 27.33 4.81
CA ASN A 90 31.28 28.21 4.34
C ASN A 90 31.67 28.04 2.87
N GLY A 91 30.91 27.26 2.08
CA GLY A 91 31.09 27.19 0.62
C GLY A 91 31.92 26.03 0.11
N PHE A 92 32.33 25.08 0.97
CA PHE A 92 32.93 23.84 0.49
C PHE A 92 31.91 23.02 -0.32
N GLU A 93 32.38 22.44 -1.43
CA GLU A 93 31.53 21.59 -2.26
C GLU A 93 31.20 20.28 -1.54
N PRO A 94 29.92 19.82 -1.57
CA PRO A 94 29.51 18.55 -0.98
C PRO A 94 30.23 17.32 -1.54
N ASN A 95 30.79 17.44 -2.75
CA ASN A 95 31.49 16.35 -3.45
C ASN A 95 32.94 16.15 -2.96
N PHE A 96 33.43 17.00 -2.04
CA PHE A 96 34.76 16.81 -1.48
C PHE A 96 34.87 15.42 -0.80
N PRO A 97 35.91 14.60 -1.05
CA PRO A 97 35.90 13.18 -0.71
C PRO A 97 35.50 12.84 0.73
N LEU A 98 36.00 13.58 1.72
CA LEU A 98 35.66 13.36 3.13
C LEU A 98 34.20 13.74 3.45
N ILE A 99 33.69 14.81 2.83
CA ILE A 99 32.32 15.28 3.00
C ILE A 99 31.36 14.32 2.30
N ALA A 100 31.69 13.91 1.07
CA ALA A 100 30.93 12.94 0.28
C ALA A 100 30.82 11.59 1.00
N ASN A 101 31.93 11.06 1.52
CA ASN A 101 31.92 9.82 2.31
C ASN A 101 31.02 9.93 3.55
N HIS A 102 31.11 11.05 4.30
CA HIS A 102 30.26 11.25 5.48
C HIS A 102 28.78 11.38 5.12
N ILE A 103 28.46 12.08 4.02
CA ILE A 103 27.09 12.17 3.49
C ILE A 103 26.60 10.79 3.07
N GLY A 104 27.41 10.00 2.36
CA GLY A 104 27.10 8.62 1.98
C GLY A 104 26.81 7.72 3.19
N ASP A 105 27.59 7.82 4.25
CA ASP A 105 27.36 7.12 5.52
C ASP A 105 26.05 7.57 6.18
N SER A 106 25.76 8.87 6.20
CA SER A 106 24.50 9.41 6.72
C SER A 106 23.29 8.95 5.92
N ILE A 107 23.39 8.89 4.59
CA ILE A 107 22.36 8.36 3.70
C ILE A 107 22.13 6.89 3.99
N THR A 108 23.21 6.10 4.08
CA THR A 108 23.16 4.68 4.44
C THR A 108 22.44 4.48 5.77
N LYS A 109 22.84 5.21 6.82
CA LYS A 109 22.17 5.18 8.14
C LYS A 109 20.70 5.60 8.08
N THR A 110 20.36 6.55 7.21
CA THR A 110 18.96 7.01 7.04
C THR A 110 18.12 5.95 6.34
N CYS A 111 18.60 5.37 5.23
CA CYS A 111 17.99 4.22 4.57
C CYS A 111 17.80 3.06 5.54
N GLU A 112 18.86 2.71 6.27
CA GLU A 112 18.83 1.65 7.27
C GLU A 112 17.81 1.95 8.37
N LYS A 113 17.66 3.19 8.82
CA LYS A 113 16.59 3.56 9.76
C LYS A 113 15.21 3.41 9.13
N LEU A 114 15.00 3.84 7.89
CA LEU A 114 13.69 3.68 7.22
C LEU A 114 13.31 2.20 7.06
N VAL A 115 14.31 1.34 6.86
CA VAL A 115 14.15 -0.10 6.70
C VAL A 115 14.08 -0.85 8.05
N ARG A 116 14.83 -0.41 9.09
CA ARG A 116 14.86 -1.01 10.46
C ARG A 116 13.77 -0.51 11.40
N LYS A 117 13.46 0.80 11.38
CA LYS A 117 12.66 1.46 12.43
C LYS A 117 11.19 1.03 12.41
N ASN A 118 10.74 0.41 11.32
CA ASN A 118 9.50 -0.35 11.26
C ASN A 118 9.87 -1.82 11.05
N LEU A 119 9.84 -2.66 12.09
CA LEU A 119 9.97 -4.13 11.98
C LEU A 119 9.03 -4.75 10.91
N SER A 120 8.08 -3.96 10.40
CA SER A 120 7.11 -4.28 9.36
C SER A 120 7.40 -3.72 7.95
N LEU A 121 8.48 -2.93 7.71
CA LEU A 121 8.77 -2.21 6.45
C LEU A 121 7.50 -1.63 5.79
N LYS A 122 7.11 -0.40 6.17
CA LYS A 122 5.95 0.28 5.58
C LYS A 122 6.39 1.24 4.47
N MET A 123 6.09 0.89 3.23
CA MET A 123 6.40 1.69 2.05
C MET A 123 5.14 2.30 1.47
N HIS A 124 5.08 3.61 1.40
CA HIS A 124 3.98 4.31 0.74
C HIS A 124 4.18 4.30 -0.77
N LEU A 125 3.15 3.89 -1.50
CA LEU A 125 3.17 3.78 -2.96
C LEU A 125 2.35 4.91 -3.56
N LYS A 126 2.99 6.08 -3.72
CA LYS A 126 2.33 7.25 -4.32
C LYS A 126 1.76 6.91 -5.68
N GLN A 127 0.53 7.37 -5.94
CA GLN A 127 -0.20 7.26 -7.21
C GLN A 127 -0.63 5.84 -7.60
N THR A 128 0.05 4.78 -7.15
CA THR A 128 -0.29 3.39 -7.49
C THR A 128 -1.07 2.66 -6.41
N ALA A 129 -1.12 3.18 -5.18
CA ALA A 129 -1.95 2.62 -4.12
C ALA A 129 -2.71 3.68 -3.32
N VAL A 130 -3.94 3.33 -2.93
CA VAL A 130 -4.81 4.15 -2.07
C VAL A 130 -5.43 3.28 -0.98
N ARG A 131 -5.91 3.92 0.08
CA ARG A 131 -6.80 3.31 1.07
C ARG A 131 -8.14 4.02 1.02
N LEU A 132 -9.20 3.24 0.86
CA LEU A 132 -10.58 3.72 0.79
C LEU A 132 -11.46 2.94 1.76
N MET A 133 -12.55 3.57 2.18
CA MET A 133 -13.58 2.93 2.98
C MET A 133 -14.38 1.95 2.10
N GLY A 134 -14.66 0.77 2.63
CA GLY A 134 -15.49 -0.23 1.96
C GLY A 134 -16.97 0.02 2.19
N VAL A 135 -17.75 -0.07 1.12
CA VAL A 135 -19.22 -0.06 1.16
C VAL A 135 -19.77 -1.19 0.28
N ILE A 136 -21.05 -1.51 0.42
CA ILE A 136 -21.72 -2.53 -0.37
C ILE A 136 -22.53 -1.87 -1.51
N ASP A 137 -22.68 -2.59 -2.61
CA ASP A 137 -23.63 -2.21 -3.67
C ASP A 137 -25.07 -2.40 -3.16
N GLU A 138 -25.73 -1.27 -2.86
CA GLU A 138 -27.14 -1.22 -2.49
C GLU A 138 -28.06 -0.90 -3.67
N SER A 139 -27.53 -0.87 -4.91
CA SER A 139 -28.36 -0.66 -6.09
C SER A 139 -29.39 -1.78 -6.24
N ILE A 140 -30.58 -1.41 -6.71
CA ILE A 140 -31.70 -2.35 -6.89
C ILE A 140 -31.34 -3.48 -7.86
N GLU A 141 -30.52 -3.15 -8.87
CA GLU A 141 -30.14 -4.07 -9.95
C GLU A 141 -28.99 -5.01 -9.59
N ASN A 142 -28.31 -4.83 -8.44
CA ASN A 142 -27.06 -5.51 -8.09
C ASN A 142 -26.05 -5.46 -9.25
N ALA A 143 -25.67 -4.24 -9.62
CA ALA A 143 -24.97 -3.99 -10.86
C ALA A 143 -23.54 -4.58 -10.91
N LEU A 144 -22.96 -4.94 -9.75
CA LEU A 144 -21.64 -5.55 -9.66
C LEU A 144 -21.69 -7.09 -9.56
N GLN A 145 -20.90 -7.76 -10.40
CA GLN A 145 -20.70 -9.21 -10.32
C GLN A 145 -19.81 -9.61 -9.11
N PRO A 146 -19.85 -10.87 -8.63
CA PRO A 146 -19.11 -11.29 -7.43
C PRO A 146 -17.60 -11.05 -7.43
N ASN A 147 -16.96 -10.98 -8.61
CA ASN A 147 -15.52 -10.72 -8.78
C ASN A 147 -15.20 -9.25 -9.14
N GLN A 148 -16.21 -8.38 -9.18
CA GLN A 148 -16.10 -7.00 -9.61
C GLN A 148 -16.22 -6.04 -8.45
N VAL A 149 -15.50 -4.92 -8.53
CA VAL A 149 -15.62 -3.79 -7.62
C VAL A 149 -15.75 -2.51 -8.41
N PHE A 150 -16.52 -1.57 -7.87
CA PHE A 150 -16.53 -0.20 -8.36
C PHE A 150 -15.67 0.67 -7.45
N ILE A 151 -14.76 1.42 -8.05
CA ILE A 151 -13.84 2.29 -7.31
C ILE A 151 -13.93 3.69 -7.90
N HIS A 152 -14.26 4.65 -7.05
CA HIS A 152 -14.23 6.05 -7.41
C HIS A 152 -13.41 6.82 -6.36
N CYS A 153 -12.29 7.40 -6.77
CA CYS A 153 -11.50 8.27 -5.89
C CYS A 153 -10.82 9.38 -6.67
N ASP A 154 -10.65 10.52 -5.99
CA ASP A 154 -10.15 11.76 -6.63
C ASP A 154 -8.69 11.65 -7.10
N THR A 155 -7.92 10.72 -6.53
CA THR A 155 -6.53 10.43 -6.91
C THR A 155 -6.38 9.69 -8.24
N LEU A 156 -7.42 8.97 -8.71
CA LEU A 156 -7.38 8.27 -9.98
C LEU A 156 -7.78 9.23 -11.09
N THR A 157 -6.80 9.73 -11.84
CA THR A 157 -7.08 10.51 -13.05
C THR A 157 -7.69 9.62 -14.13
N LEU A 158 -8.57 10.20 -14.96
CA LEU A 158 -9.24 9.49 -16.07
C LEU A 158 -8.24 8.81 -17.03
N GLU A 159 -7.07 9.43 -17.26
CA GLU A 159 -6.01 8.88 -18.12
C GLU A 159 -5.40 7.57 -17.58
N ASN A 160 -5.38 7.40 -16.26
CA ASN A 160 -4.90 6.19 -15.60
C ASN A 160 -6.00 5.13 -15.48
N LEU A 161 -7.27 5.54 -15.34
CA LEU A 161 -8.41 4.64 -15.20
C LEU A 161 -8.53 3.64 -16.36
N TYR A 162 -8.43 4.09 -17.61
CA TYR A 162 -8.60 3.20 -18.78
C TYR A 162 -7.54 2.10 -18.91
N LYS A 163 -6.40 2.23 -18.21
CA LYS A 163 -5.32 1.24 -18.21
C LYS A 163 -5.47 0.21 -17.09
N ILE A 164 -6.34 0.49 -16.12
CA ILE A 164 -6.53 -0.34 -14.93
C ILE A 164 -7.70 -1.28 -15.19
N LYS A 165 -7.42 -2.58 -15.31
CA LYS A 165 -8.46 -3.61 -15.47
C LYS A 165 -8.76 -4.35 -14.17
N GLN A 166 -7.71 -4.53 -13.37
CA GLN A 166 -7.76 -5.27 -12.12
C GLN A 166 -6.98 -4.50 -11.05
N ALA A 167 -7.30 -4.76 -9.79
CA ALA A 167 -6.52 -4.30 -8.66
C ALA A 167 -6.30 -5.41 -7.64
N ILE A 168 -5.19 -5.30 -6.92
CA ILE A 168 -4.93 -6.07 -5.72
C ILE A 168 -5.51 -5.31 -4.52
N ILE A 169 -6.33 -5.99 -3.75
CA ILE A 169 -7.06 -5.41 -2.63
C ILE A 169 -6.82 -6.28 -1.39
N TYR A 170 -6.58 -5.63 -0.26
CA TYR A 170 -6.48 -6.32 1.03
C TYR A 170 -6.88 -5.39 2.18
N ARG A 171 -7.10 -5.98 3.36
CA ARG A 171 -7.40 -5.26 4.61
C ARG A 171 -6.28 -5.47 5.62
N ASP A 172 -5.96 -4.43 6.39
CA ASP A 172 -5.06 -4.56 7.53
C ASP A 172 -5.85 -4.99 8.78
N PRO A 173 -5.31 -5.87 9.64
CA PRO A 173 -4.02 -6.57 9.50
C PRO A 173 -4.09 -7.72 8.48
N LEU A 174 -3.12 -7.77 7.58
CA LEU A 174 -2.92 -8.89 6.67
C LEU A 174 -2.19 -10.02 7.39
N VAL A 175 -2.75 -11.24 7.41
CA VAL A 175 -2.12 -12.39 8.08
C VAL A 175 -1.82 -13.53 7.11
N TYR A 176 -2.73 -13.79 6.17
CA TYR A 176 -2.61 -14.92 5.25
C TYR A 176 -2.74 -14.50 3.78
N GLU A 177 -2.29 -15.34 2.86
CA GLU A 177 -2.43 -15.08 1.43
C GLU A 177 -3.91 -14.94 1.00
N GLY A 178 -4.81 -15.64 1.70
CA GLY A 178 -6.26 -15.56 1.53
C GLY A 178 -6.85 -14.15 1.71
N ASP A 179 -6.18 -13.31 2.51
CA ASP A 179 -6.62 -11.95 2.79
C ASP A 179 -6.33 -10.96 1.65
N ILE A 180 -5.63 -11.41 0.60
CA ILE A 180 -5.37 -10.65 -0.62
C ILE A 180 -6.33 -11.13 -1.71
N GLN A 181 -7.03 -10.20 -2.35
CA GLN A 181 -7.93 -10.48 -3.46
C GLN A 181 -7.49 -9.71 -4.70
N LYS A 182 -7.54 -10.37 -5.87
CA LYS A 182 -7.40 -9.72 -7.18
C LYS A 182 -8.80 -9.60 -7.78
N LEU A 183 -9.30 -8.38 -7.93
CA LEU A 183 -10.67 -8.11 -8.39
C LEU A 183 -10.66 -7.25 -9.65
N GLU A 184 -11.70 -7.44 -10.47
CA GLU A 184 -11.92 -6.65 -11.68
C GLU A 184 -12.52 -5.28 -11.31
N ILE A 185 -12.04 -4.24 -11.98
CA ILE A 185 -12.53 -2.87 -11.75
C ILE A 185 -13.56 -2.53 -12.81
N VAL A 186 -14.75 -2.17 -12.34
CA VAL A 186 -15.78 -1.56 -13.18
C VAL A 186 -15.50 -0.07 -13.27
N LEU A 187 -15.02 0.38 -14.43
CA LEU A 187 -14.57 1.76 -14.65
C LEU A 187 -15.73 2.74 -14.85
N ILE A 188 -16.76 2.30 -15.59
CA ILE A 188 -17.93 3.11 -15.89
C ILE A 188 -18.99 2.76 -14.85
N PRO A 189 -19.50 3.73 -14.08
CA PRO A 189 -20.55 3.45 -13.11
C PRO A 189 -21.78 2.90 -13.87
N PRO A 190 -22.28 1.72 -13.50
CA PRO A 190 -23.35 1.07 -14.25
C PRO A 190 -24.72 1.71 -13.99
N ASN A 191 -24.86 2.55 -12.96
CA ASN A 191 -26.07 3.29 -12.65
C ASN A 191 -25.75 4.59 -11.88
N GLU A 192 -26.76 5.46 -11.72
CA GLU A 192 -26.62 6.75 -11.03
C GLU A 192 -26.26 6.60 -9.55
N TYR A 193 -26.72 5.54 -8.89
CA TYR A 193 -26.37 5.28 -7.49
C TYR A 193 -24.85 5.13 -7.33
N LEU A 194 -24.23 4.22 -8.09
CA LEU A 194 -22.78 4.03 -8.06
C LEU A 194 -22.04 5.28 -8.59
N ALA A 195 -22.61 5.98 -9.58
CA ALA A 195 -22.06 7.23 -10.08
C ALA A 195 -22.07 8.37 -9.03
N SER A 196 -22.88 8.29 -7.98
CA SER A 196 -22.93 9.29 -6.90
C SER A 196 -21.88 9.05 -5.80
N LEU A 197 -21.35 7.83 -5.70
CA LEU A 197 -20.41 7.46 -4.64
C LEU A 197 -19.01 8.03 -4.93
N ARG A 198 -18.35 8.54 -3.88
CA ARG A 198 -17.01 9.17 -3.96
C ARG A 198 -16.12 8.71 -2.81
N ASN A 199 -14.84 8.50 -3.13
CA ASN A 199 -13.78 8.16 -2.19
C ASN A 199 -14.06 6.87 -1.38
N VAL A 200 -14.66 5.88 -2.05
CA VAL A 200 -15.01 4.58 -1.51
C VAL A 200 -14.67 3.47 -2.51
N ILE A 201 -14.55 2.25 -1.99
CA ILE A 201 -14.60 1.02 -2.79
C ILE A 201 -15.94 0.35 -2.53
N VAL A 202 -16.65 0.03 -3.60
CA VAL A 202 -17.96 -0.63 -3.56
C VAL A 202 -17.79 -2.09 -3.90
N PHE A 203 -18.17 -2.95 -2.96
CA PHE A 203 -18.17 -4.39 -3.12
C PHE A 203 -19.52 -4.90 -3.65
N PRO A 204 -19.53 -6.04 -4.36
CA PRO A 204 -20.74 -6.60 -4.90
C PRO A 204 -21.60 -7.19 -3.79
N LYS A 205 -22.91 -7.07 -3.92
CA LYS A 205 -23.86 -7.80 -3.10
C LYS A 205 -23.96 -9.24 -3.63
N VAL A 206 -23.59 -10.20 -2.79
CA VAL A 206 -23.64 -11.63 -3.13
C VAL A 206 -24.77 -12.33 -2.37
N ALA A 207 -25.16 -13.52 -2.85
CA ALA A 207 -26.14 -14.35 -2.17
C ALA A 207 -25.63 -14.80 -0.78
N LYS A 208 -26.53 -15.11 0.16
CA LYS A 208 -26.17 -15.44 1.55
C LYS A 208 -25.28 -16.67 1.70
N ASP A 209 -25.34 -17.60 0.75
CA ASP A 209 -24.53 -18.81 0.68
C ASP A 209 -23.16 -18.59 0.01
N GLN A 210 -22.93 -17.41 -0.57
CA GLN A 210 -21.68 -17.01 -1.18
C GLN A 210 -20.93 -16.03 -0.27
N LEU A 211 -19.61 -16.13 -0.32
CA LEU A 211 -18.76 -15.23 0.44
C LEU A 211 -18.36 -14.02 -0.41
N ALA A 212 -18.69 -12.82 0.08
CA ALA A 212 -18.35 -11.59 -0.59
C ALA A 212 -16.82 -11.35 -0.53
N PRO A 213 -16.24 -10.62 -1.50
CA PRO A 213 -14.80 -10.34 -1.50
C PRO A 213 -14.31 -9.66 -0.21
N HIS A 214 -15.09 -8.73 0.36
CA HIS A 214 -14.72 -8.03 1.60
C HIS A 214 -14.57 -8.98 2.80
N GLN A 215 -15.41 -10.01 2.89
CA GLN A 215 -15.34 -11.03 3.95
C GLN A 215 -14.11 -11.93 3.81
N LYS A 216 -13.60 -12.13 2.57
CA LYS A 216 -12.36 -12.87 2.34
C LYS A 216 -11.12 -12.17 2.90
N MET A 217 -11.18 -10.86 3.10
CA MET A 217 -10.07 -10.01 3.53
C MET A 217 -10.09 -9.82 5.05
N GLY A 218 -9.63 -10.85 5.78
CA GLY A 218 -9.59 -10.85 7.23
C GLY A 218 -10.98 -10.84 7.90
N GLY A 219 -12.05 -11.22 7.22
CA GLY A 219 -13.42 -11.19 7.77
C GLY A 219 -14.02 -9.79 7.86
N GLY A 220 -13.81 -8.94 6.85
CA GLY A 220 -14.42 -7.60 6.82
C GLY A 220 -15.95 -7.65 6.79
N ASP A 221 -16.60 -6.68 7.43
CA ASP A 221 -18.06 -6.59 7.58
C ASP A 221 -18.63 -5.22 7.15
N LEU A 222 -17.76 -4.30 6.70
CA LEU A 222 -18.11 -2.97 6.18
C LEU A 222 -18.72 -2.02 7.22
N ASP A 223 -18.48 -2.21 8.53
CA ASP A 223 -18.95 -1.29 9.59
C ASP A 223 -18.04 -0.06 9.82
N GLY A 224 -17.11 0.18 8.90
CA GLY A 224 -16.06 1.21 8.98
C GLY A 224 -14.71 0.79 8.39
N ASP A 225 -14.67 -0.37 7.73
CA ASP A 225 -13.46 -0.99 7.18
C ASP A 225 -12.75 -0.17 6.11
N TRP A 226 -11.42 -0.17 6.18
CA TRP A 226 -10.54 0.46 5.20
C TRP A 226 -9.73 -0.58 4.44
N TYR A 227 -9.81 -0.53 3.12
CA TYR A 227 -9.13 -1.45 2.21
C TYR A 227 -7.98 -0.74 1.52
N CYS A 228 -6.83 -1.40 1.45
CA CYS A 228 -5.71 -0.97 0.63
C CYS A 228 -5.92 -1.52 -0.78
N ILE A 229 -5.80 -0.65 -1.78
CA ILE A 229 -6.07 -0.94 -3.18
C ILE A 229 -4.83 -0.55 -3.96
N ILE A 230 -4.28 -1.49 -4.72
CA ILE A 230 -3.07 -1.31 -5.52
C ILE A 230 -3.44 -1.52 -6.99
N PHE A 231 -3.24 -0.49 -7.80
CA PHE A 231 -3.58 -0.44 -9.22
C PHE A 231 -2.43 -0.83 -10.15
N ASP A 232 -1.29 -1.20 -9.59
CA ASP A 232 -0.11 -1.59 -10.35
C ASP A 232 -0.41 -2.86 -11.18
N GLN A 233 -0.46 -2.71 -12.50
CA GLN A 233 -0.82 -3.81 -13.41
C GLN A 233 0.30 -4.84 -13.54
N GLU A 234 1.57 -4.46 -13.31
CA GLU A 234 2.68 -5.41 -13.27
C GLU A 234 2.50 -6.34 -12.07
N LEU A 235 2.19 -5.78 -10.89
CA LEU A 235 1.85 -6.57 -9.70
C LEU A 235 0.65 -7.51 -9.94
N CYS A 236 -0.42 -7.00 -10.57
CA CYS A 236 -1.61 -7.79 -10.88
C CYS A 236 -1.29 -8.97 -11.82
N SER A 237 -0.39 -8.74 -12.79
CA SER A 237 0.04 -9.77 -13.76
C SER A 237 0.91 -10.85 -13.13
N LEU A 238 1.70 -10.50 -12.10
CA LEU A 238 2.58 -11.44 -11.40
C LEU A 238 1.83 -12.30 -10.37
N MET A 239 0.66 -11.87 -9.90
CA MET A 239 -0.22 -12.70 -9.07
C MET A 239 -1.01 -13.69 -9.95
N ASP A 240 -0.49 -14.91 -10.10
CA ASP A 240 -1.03 -15.95 -10.97
C ASP A 240 -1.63 -17.16 -10.23
N LYS A 241 -1.48 -17.22 -8.89
CA LYS A 241 -2.13 -18.22 -8.05
C LYS A 241 -3.37 -17.65 -7.39
N GLU A 242 -4.40 -18.47 -7.32
CA GLU A 242 -5.60 -18.17 -6.54
C GLU A 242 -5.29 -18.18 -5.04
N PRO A 243 -5.71 -17.16 -4.28
CA PRO A 243 -5.50 -17.11 -2.85
C PRO A 243 -6.35 -18.17 -2.14
N ASN A 244 -5.72 -18.92 -1.24
CA ASN A 244 -6.42 -19.91 -0.43
C ASN A 244 -7.23 -19.18 0.65
N PHE A 245 -8.54 -19.15 0.48
CA PHE A 245 -9.45 -18.55 1.45
C PHE A 245 -9.41 -19.30 2.79
N ILE A 246 -9.29 -18.55 3.88
CA ILE A 246 -9.42 -19.06 5.24
C ILE A 246 -10.77 -18.62 5.79
N ASN A 247 -11.60 -19.58 6.11
CA ASN A 247 -12.84 -19.31 6.82
C ASN A 247 -12.53 -19.05 8.31
N TYR A 248 -12.51 -17.77 8.69
CA TYR A 248 -12.26 -17.33 10.06
C TYR A 248 -13.36 -17.74 11.06
N ASP A 249 -14.58 -17.99 10.58
CA ASP A 249 -15.70 -18.43 11.42
C ASP A 249 -15.70 -19.96 11.63
N ALA A 250 -15.01 -20.70 10.75
CA ALA A 250 -14.82 -22.13 10.93
C ALA A 250 -13.65 -22.37 11.91
N ASN A 251 -13.90 -23.08 13.03
CA ASN A 251 -12.92 -23.52 14.04
C ASN A 251 -11.81 -24.49 13.51
N LYS A 252 -11.32 -24.32 12.28
CA LYS A 252 -10.23 -25.12 11.72
C LYS A 252 -8.90 -24.38 11.89
N GLN A 253 -7.97 -25.04 12.57
CA GLN A 253 -6.57 -24.62 12.67
C GLN A 253 -6.01 -24.38 11.27
N ALA A 254 -5.77 -23.11 10.93
CA ALA A 254 -5.08 -22.73 9.71
C ALA A 254 -3.70 -23.42 9.72
N ARG A 255 -3.45 -24.31 8.76
CA ARG A 255 -2.10 -24.85 8.54
C ARG A 255 -1.23 -23.68 8.14
N LYS A 256 -0.22 -23.34 8.97
CA LYS A 256 0.84 -22.41 8.56
C LYS A 256 1.54 -23.02 7.35
N SER A 257 1.19 -22.57 6.15
CA SER A 257 1.98 -22.77 4.96
C SER A 257 3.39 -22.29 5.23
N GLN A 258 4.41 -23.05 4.80
CA GLN A 258 5.81 -22.64 4.85
C GLN A 258 5.93 -21.29 4.13
N THR A 259 6.01 -20.21 4.91
CA THR A 259 5.95 -18.85 4.38
C THR A 259 7.31 -18.54 3.76
N PHE A 260 7.38 -18.44 2.44
CA PHE A 260 8.57 -17.91 1.80
C PHE A 260 8.69 -16.46 2.23
N THR A 261 9.60 -16.19 3.17
CA THR A 261 9.75 -14.88 3.76
C THR A 261 10.95 -14.24 3.10
N LEU A 262 10.76 -13.09 2.44
CA LEU A 262 11.89 -12.27 2.02
C LEU A 262 12.76 -12.01 3.25
N SER A 263 14.03 -12.44 3.18
CA SER A 263 14.94 -12.16 4.27
C SER A 263 15.20 -10.65 4.27
N TYR A 264 15.20 -10.10 5.48
CA TYR A 264 15.49 -8.69 5.69
C TYR A 264 16.87 -8.32 5.11
N GLU A 265 17.84 -9.22 5.20
CA GLU A 265 19.22 -9.00 4.76
C GLU A 265 19.38 -8.94 3.24
N GLU A 266 18.62 -9.74 2.48
CA GLU A 266 18.62 -9.73 1.01
C GLU A 266 18.09 -8.41 0.46
N ILE A 267 16.97 -7.92 1.00
CA ILE A 267 16.39 -6.61 0.62
C ILE A 267 17.32 -5.47 1.03
N ARG A 268 17.91 -5.55 2.23
CA ARG A 268 18.73 -4.48 2.82
C ARG A 268 20.05 -4.27 2.08
N THR A 269 20.78 -5.35 1.81
CA THR A 269 22.20 -5.25 1.44
C THR A 269 22.39 -4.73 0.03
N GLU A 270 21.61 -5.25 -0.93
CA GLU A 270 21.77 -4.90 -2.34
C GLU A 270 21.22 -3.49 -2.64
N THR A 271 20.04 -3.18 -2.11
CA THR A 271 19.32 -1.92 -2.38
C THR A 271 20.01 -0.70 -1.77
N ILE A 272 20.43 -0.79 -0.50
CA ILE A 272 21.05 0.35 0.20
C ILE A 272 22.42 0.66 -0.40
N ARG A 273 23.21 -0.36 -0.74
CA ARG A 273 24.51 -0.18 -1.41
C ARG A 273 24.36 0.55 -2.75
N ARG A 274 23.39 0.16 -3.59
CA ARG A 274 23.13 0.81 -4.89
C ARG A 274 22.75 2.29 -4.77
N ILE A 275 22.06 2.67 -3.71
CA ILE A 275 21.70 4.07 -3.45
C ILE A 275 22.91 4.84 -2.91
N ALA A 276 23.65 4.28 -1.96
CA ALA A 276 24.80 4.91 -1.33
C ALA A 276 25.98 5.09 -2.30
N HIS A 277 26.30 4.09 -3.14
CA HIS A 277 27.38 4.17 -4.13
C HIS A 277 27.14 5.17 -5.26
N LYS A 278 25.89 5.63 -5.45
CA LYS A 278 25.58 6.66 -6.44
C LYS A 278 25.86 8.07 -5.93
N PHE A 279 26.32 8.27 -4.69
CA PHE A 279 26.75 9.57 -4.13
C PHE A 279 28.26 9.76 -4.19
#